data_AF-A0A2T0TNA2-F1
#
_entry.id   AF-A0A2T0TNA2-F1
#
_cell.length_a   1.000
_cell.length_b   1.000
_cell.length_c   1.000
_cell.angle_alpha   90.00
_cell.angle_beta   90.00
_cell.angle_gamma   90.00
#
_symmetry.space_group_name_H-M   'P 1'
#
loop_
_entity.id
_entity.type
_entity.pdbx_description
1 polymer ?
#
loop_
_entity_poly.entity_id
_entity_poly.type
_entity_poly.pdbx_seq_one_letter_code
_entity_poly.pdbx_strand_id
1 'polypeptide(L)'
;MNKKAITSIIGSVCLLLLASAVAFATNNVLAGVVAMPLATAGFQAVTGLSLFEPTTAAYATLAAIPRTPQQTINPGGARRLFLIATDQFAAEYPKRSIITAGKITAAPTFITATPAPVFVEVQVSDNSLKLDGSLKGSTGYQSWEQSLEVKIAGFTPEQCDAIDKLINTEVVACVVMNDGQRVIAGSSFMGLQFEVMHTTGAKGSDRREWTLKAKQDGYMFNYMPVGDAIAIPGVSAT
;
A
#
# COMPACT_ATOMS: atom_id res chain seq x y z
N MET A 1 -33.04 -26.09 -28.61
CA MET A 1 -32.16 -25.22 -27.81
C MET A 1 -32.48 -23.76 -28.14
N ASN A 2 -32.70 -22.90 -27.15
CA ASN A 2 -33.07 -21.48 -27.37
C ASN A 2 -31.94 -20.77 -28.13
N LYS A 3 -32.24 -20.02 -29.21
CA LYS A 3 -31.24 -19.27 -29.98
C LYS A 3 -30.35 -18.40 -29.10
N LYS A 4 -30.91 -17.80 -28.04
CA LYS A 4 -30.12 -17.02 -27.05
C LYS A 4 -29.08 -17.88 -26.33
N ALA A 5 -29.42 -19.11 -25.94
CA ALA A 5 -28.50 -20.01 -25.27
C ALA A 5 -27.34 -20.44 -26.18
N ILE A 6 -27.61 -20.66 -27.48
CA ILE A 6 -26.57 -21.00 -28.47
C ILE A 6 -25.58 -19.83 -28.61
N THR A 7 -26.09 -18.61 -28.77
CA THR A 7 -25.26 -17.41 -28.92
C THR A 7 -24.40 -17.16 -27.68
N SER A 8 -24.95 -17.33 -26.47
CA SER A 8 -24.20 -17.18 -25.23
C SER A 8 -23.09 -18.24 -25.09
N ILE A 9 -23.36 -19.51 -25.42
CA ILE A 9 -22.35 -20.58 -25.36
C ILE A 9 -21.19 -20.28 -26.32
N ILE A 10 -21.49 -19.93 -27.57
CA ILE A 10 -20.47 -19.61 -28.57
C ILE A 10 -19.66 -18.38 -28.14
N GLY A 11 -20.33 -17.32 -27.69
CA GLY A 11 -19.66 -16.11 -27.21
C GLY A 11 -18.72 -16.38 -26.05
N SER A 12 -19.13 -17.18 -25.06
CA SER A 12 -18.28 -17.54 -23.92
C SER A 12 -17.05 -18.36 -24.33
N VAL A 13 -17.18 -19.28 -25.29
CA VAL A 13 -16.04 -20.05 -25.83
C VAL A 13 -15.07 -19.13 -26.58
N CYS A 14 -15.56 -18.23 -27.42
CA CYS A 14 -14.72 -17.25 -28.11
C CYS A 14 -13.97 -16.35 -27.13
N LEU A 15 -14.61 -15.98 -26.03
CA LEU A 15 -14.02 -15.12 -25.00
C LEU A 15 -12.89 -15.84 -24.24
N LEU A 16 -13.08 -17.13 -23.94
CA LEU A 16 -12.05 -18.01 -23.38
C LEU A 16 -10.85 -18.17 -24.32
N LEU A 17 -11.10 -18.34 -25.62
CA LEU A 17 -10.04 -18.42 -26.64
C LEU A 17 -9.28 -17.10 -26.76
N LEU A 18 -9.97 -15.96 -26.70
CA LEU A 18 -9.33 -14.64 -26.72
C LEU A 18 -8.46 -14.42 -25.47
N ALA A 19 -8.97 -14.75 -24.29
CA ALA A 19 -8.22 -14.68 -23.04
C ALA A 19 -6.97 -15.56 -23.08
N SER A 20 -7.10 -16.78 -23.60
CA SER A 20 -6.00 -17.73 -23.75
C SER A 20 -4.96 -17.24 -24.76
N ALA A 21 -5.40 -16.66 -25.88
CA ALA A 21 -4.53 -16.08 -26.89
C ALA A 21 -3.74 -14.87 -26.34
N VAL A 22 -4.39 -13.98 -25.58
CA VAL A 22 -3.73 -12.83 -24.94
C VAL A 22 -2.75 -13.31 -23.87
N ALA A 23 -3.12 -14.28 -23.02
CA ALA A 23 -2.22 -14.85 -22.03
C ALA A 23 -0.98 -15.47 -22.67
N PHE A 24 -1.15 -16.21 -23.77
CA PHE A 24 -0.06 -16.83 -24.52
C PHE A 24 0.84 -15.78 -25.19
N ALA A 25 0.24 -14.80 -25.89
CA ALA A 25 0.99 -13.76 -26.60
C ALA A 25 1.79 -12.85 -25.68
N THR A 26 1.30 -12.61 -24.46
CA THR A 26 1.95 -11.73 -23.48
C THR A 26 2.81 -12.48 -22.47
N ASN A 27 2.78 -13.82 -22.49
CA ASN A 27 3.29 -14.68 -21.42
C ASN A 27 2.81 -14.23 -20.02
N ASN A 28 1.58 -13.71 -19.95
CA ASN A 28 1.02 -13.11 -18.75
C ASN A 28 -0.47 -13.49 -18.62
N VAL A 29 -0.76 -14.46 -17.75
CA VAL A 29 -2.12 -14.92 -17.48
C VAL A 29 -3.04 -13.78 -17.00
N LEU A 30 -2.49 -12.79 -16.28
CA LEU A 30 -3.25 -11.62 -15.81
C LEU A 30 -3.76 -10.79 -17.00
N ALA A 31 -2.95 -10.62 -18.04
CA ALA A 31 -3.36 -9.91 -19.24
C ALA A 31 -4.51 -10.64 -19.96
N GLY A 32 -4.46 -11.97 -20.01
CA GLY A 32 -5.56 -12.78 -20.55
C GLY A 32 -6.86 -12.65 -19.75
N VAL A 33 -6.76 -12.68 -18.41
CA VAL A 33 -7.92 -12.53 -17.53
C VAL A 33 -8.50 -11.11 -17.57
N VAL A 34 -7.68 -10.07 -17.70
CA VAL A 34 -8.13 -8.67 -17.89
C VAL A 34 -8.76 -8.44 -19.27
N ALA A 35 -8.32 -9.19 -20.30
CA ALA A 35 -8.94 -9.11 -21.62
C ALA A 35 -10.38 -9.63 -21.64
N MET A 36 -10.76 -10.53 -20.72
CA MET A 36 -12.11 -11.09 -20.65
C MET A 36 -13.20 -10.02 -20.39
N PRO A 37 -13.11 -9.16 -19.35
CA PRO A 37 -14.06 -8.07 -19.16
C PRO A 37 -14.15 -7.10 -20.35
N LEU A 38 -13.02 -6.73 -20.94
CA LEU A 38 -12.98 -5.80 -22.08
C LEU A 38 -13.66 -6.39 -23.32
N ALA A 39 -13.39 -7.66 -23.62
CA ALA A 39 -14.03 -8.38 -24.70
C ALA A 39 -15.53 -8.57 -24.46
N THR A 40 -15.93 -8.80 -23.20
CA THR A 40 -17.34 -8.93 -22.79
C THR A 40 -18.07 -7.60 -23.01
N ALA A 41 -17.47 -6.49 -22.57
CA ALA A 41 -18.03 -5.15 -22.74
C ALA A 41 -18.16 -4.79 -24.24
N GLY A 42 -17.15 -5.09 -25.05
CA GLY A 42 -17.21 -4.90 -26.50
C GLY A 42 -18.31 -5.73 -27.16
N PHE A 43 -18.43 -7.01 -26.79
CA PHE A 43 -19.49 -7.90 -27.29
C PHE A 43 -20.89 -7.38 -26.93
N GLN A 44 -21.08 -6.95 -25.69
CA GLN A 44 -22.35 -6.38 -25.23
C GLN A 44 -22.68 -5.07 -25.97
N ALA A 45 -21.68 -4.20 -26.20
CA ALA A 45 -21.88 -2.94 -26.94
C ALA A 45 -22.32 -3.18 -28.40
N VAL A 46 -21.81 -4.24 -29.04
CA VAL A 46 -22.15 -4.57 -30.44
C VAL A 46 -23.46 -5.35 -30.57
N THR A 47 -23.74 -6.25 -29.63
CA THR A 47 -24.85 -7.22 -29.78
C THR A 47 -26.05 -6.95 -28.88
N GLY A 48 -25.91 -6.10 -27.86
CA GLY A 48 -26.90 -5.90 -26.80
C GLY A 48 -27.07 -7.11 -25.87
N LEU A 49 -26.30 -8.18 -26.06
CA LEU A 49 -26.35 -9.40 -25.26
C LEU A 49 -25.17 -9.45 -24.28
N SER A 50 -25.45 -9.73 -23.01
CA SER A 50 -24.41 -9.93 -22.01
C SER A 50 -23.95 -11.39 -21.98
N LEU A 51 -22.64 -11.65 -22.06
CA LEU A 51 -22.07 -13.00 -21.93
C LEU A 51 -21.93 -13.43 -20.47
N PHE A 52 -21.83 -12.45 -19.57
CA PHE A 52 -21.77 -12.63 -18.12
C PHE A 52 -22.66 -11.61 -17.45
N GLU A 53 -23.08 -11.84 -16.21
CA GLU A 53 -23.52 -10.73 -15.38
C GLU A 53 -22.29 -9.82 -15.15
N PRO A 54 -22.42 -8.48 -15.33
CA PRO A 54 -21.28 -7.56 -15.24
C PRO A 54 -20.52 -7.68 -13.91
N THR A 55 -21.22 -8.06 -12.85
CA THR A 55 -20.69 -8.32 -11.52
C THR A 55 -19.81 -9.56 -11.47
N THR A 56 -20.20 -10.67 -12.12
CA THR A 56 -19.47 -11.95 -12.08
C THR A 56 -18.14 -11.89 -12.83
N ALA A 57 -18.10 -11.16 -13.96
CA ALA A 57 -16.88 -10.99 -14.75
C ALA A 57 -15.80 -10.17 -14.01
N ALA A 58 -16.20 -9.23 -13.14
CA ALA A 58 -15.26 -8.47 -12.31
C ALA A 58 -14.53 -9.38 -11.31
N TYR A 59 -15.22 -10.35 -10.71
CA TYR A 59 -14.61 -11.30 -9.77
C TYR A 59 -13.67 -12.31 -10.43
N ALA A 60 -13.77 -12.53 -11.75
CA ALA A 60 -12.82 -13.40 -12.47
C ALA A 60 -11.38 -12.88 -12.39
N THR A 61 -11.18 -11.57 -12.19
CA THR A 61 -9.86 -10.97 -11.97
C THR A 61 -9.23 -11.37 -10.63
N LEU A 62 -10.05 -11.72 -9.62
CA LEU A 62 -9.56 -12.21 -8.33
C LEU A 62 -8.93 -13.60 -8.44
N ALA A 63 -9.40 -14.43 -9.38
CA ALA A 63 -8.82 -15.75 -9.64
C ALA A 63 -7.36 -15.67 -10.13
N ALA A 64 -6.93 -14.49 -10.59
CA ALA A 64 -5.61 -14.25 -11.14
C ALA A 64 -4.68 -13.49 -10.18
N ILE A 65 -5.05 -13.29 -8.91
CA ILE A 65 -4.12 -12.73 -7.90
C ILE A 65 -2.93 -13.70 -7.78
N PRO A 66 -1.71 -13.31 -8.20
CA PRO A 66 -0.58 -14.20 -8.15
C PRO A 66 -0.23 -14.46 -6.69
N ARG A 67 -0.19 -15.73 -6.30
CA ARG A 67 0.41 -16.10 -5.01
C ARG A 67 1.93 -16.01 -5.13
N THR A 68 2.59 -15.64 -4.04
CA THR A 68 4.03 -15.86 -3.91
C THR A 68 4.33 -17.34 -4.21
N PRO A 69 5.30 -17.66 -5.08
CA PRO A 69 5.62 -19.06 -5.40
C PRO A 69 5.89 -19.86 -4.12
N GLN A 70 5.53 -21.14 -4.14
CA GLN A 70 5.95 -22.03 -3.05
C GLN A 70 7.48 -22.14 -3.10
N GLN A 71 8.10 -22.31 -1.92
CA GLN A 71 9.55 -22.47 -1.76
C GLN A 71 10.39 -21.20 -2.07
N THR A 72 9.76 -20.04 -2.27
CA THR A 72 10.48 -18.75 -2.26
C THR A 72 10.41 -18.11 -0.88
N ILE A 73 11.54 -17.60 -0.41
CA ILE A 73 11.64 -16.86 0.85
C ILE A 73 10.85 -15.55 0.70
N ASN A 74 10.00 -15.24 1.67
CA ASN A 74 9.22 -14.00 1.73
C ASN A 74 9.33 -13.43 3.15
N PRO A 75 10.44 -12.75 3.49
CA PRO A 75 10.67 -12.29 4.85
C PRO A 75 9.67 -11.17 5.17
N GLY A 76 8.89 -11.35 6.22
CA GLY A 76 8.09 -10.28 6.80
C GLY A 76 8.95 -9.30 7.61
N GLY A 77 8.30 -8.24 8.10
CA GLY A 77 8.90 -7.27 9.00
C GLY A 77 9.59 -6.11 8.29
N ALA A 78 9.84 -5.06 9.08
CA ALA A 78 10.44 -3.82 8.62
C ALA A 78 11.70 -3.50 9.42
N ARG A 79 12.68 -2.89 8.75
CA ARG A 79 14.02 -2.62 9.30
C ARG A 79 14.32 -1.15 9.52
N ARG A 80 13.73 -0.24 8.73
CA ARG A 80 14.01 1.20 8.82
C ARG A 80 12.72 1.99 8.72
N LEU A 81 12.64 3.06 9.51
CA LEU A 81 11.52 3.98 9.53
C LEU A 81 12.04 5.38 9.23
N PHE A 82 11.36 6.08 8.33
CA PHE A 82 11.60 7.49 8.07
C PHE A 82 10.30 8.26 8.19
N LEU A 83 10.37 9.44 8.80
CA LEU A 83 9.23 10.31 9.04
C LEU A 83 9.45 11.68 8.42
N ILE A 84 8.37 12.31 7.98
CA ILE A 84 8.34 13.73 7.64
C ILE A 84 6.97 14.30 8.04
N ALA A 85 6.94 15.52 8.57
CA ALA A 85 5.69 16.18 8.93
C ALA A 85 4.86 16.52 7.69
N THR A 86 3.52 16.47 7.82
CA THR A 86 2.59 16.71 6.70
C THR A 86 2.66 18.15 6.17
N ASP A 87 3.06 19.11 7.01
CA ASP A 87 3.23 20.53 6.64
C ASP A 87 4.44 20.79 5.72
N GLN A 88 5.33 19.81 5.54
CA GLN A 88 6.48 19.90 4.65
C GLN A 88 6.15 19.60 3.19
N PHE A 89 4.92 19.19 2.87
CA PHE A 89 4.49 18.89 1.52
C PHE A 89 3.84 20.09 0.84
N ALA A 90 4.24 20.38 -0.40
CA ALA A 90 3.60 21.40 -1.23
C ALA A 90 2.36 20.89 -1.98
N ALA A 91 2.14 19.57 -2.00
CA ALA A 91 1.00 18.92 -2.64
C ALA A 91 0.62 17.61 -1.92
N GLU A 92 -0.60 17.13 -2.17
CA GLU A 92 -1.06 15.84 -1.64
C GLU A 92 -0.12 14.70 -2.06
N TYR A 93 0.33 13.92 -1.07
CA TYR A 93 1.21 12.78 -1.27
C TYR A 93 1.00 11.69 -0.20
N PRO A 94 0.86 10.41 -0.59
CA PRO A 94 0.56 9.97 -1.94
C PRO A 94 -0.90 10.29 -2.28
N LYS A 95 -1.20 10.45 -3.56
CA LYS A 95 -2.57 10.59 -4.08
C LYS A 95 -2.96 9.38 -4.92
N ARG A 96 -4.25 9.08 -5.03
CA ARG A 96 -4.71 7.87 -5.76
C ARG A 96 -4.22 7.82 -7.21
N SER A 97 -4.12 8.97 -7.88
CA SER A 97 -3.74 9.04 -9.31
C SER A 97 -2.27 8.72 -9.60
N ILE A 98 -1.39 8.71 -8.59
CA ILE A 98 0.01 8.31 -8.75
C ILE A 98 0.25 6.83 -8.40
N ILE A 99 -0.81 6.09 -8.10
CA ILE A 99 -0.74 4.65 -7.83
C ILE A 99 -1.14 3.90 -9.10
N THR A 100 -0.14 3.33 -9.78
CA THR A 100 -0.34 2.55 -11.00
C THR A 100 0.21 1.13 -10.78
N ALA A 101 -0.57 0.11 -11.16
CA ALA A 101 -0.21 -1.30 -10.97
C ALA A 101 0.22 -1.63 -9.51
N GLY A 102 -0.44 -1.01 -8.53
CA GLY A 102 -0.17 -1.25 -7.10
C GLY A 102 1.13 -0.63 -6.58
N LYS A 103 1.77 0.27 -7.33
CA LYS A 103 2.98 0.99 -6.90
C LYS A 103 2.82 2.51 -7.02
N ILE A 104 3.46 3.25 -6.13
CA ILE A 104 3.60 4.71 -6.23
C ILE A 104 4.63 5.04 -7.31
N THR A 105 4.26 5.85 -8.30
CA THR A 105 5.08 6.15 -9.48
C THR A 105 5.60 7.58 -9.55
N ALA A 106 5.43 8.36 -8.49
CA ALA A 106 5.94 9.74 -8.41
C ALA A 106 6.57 10.01 -7.04
N ALA A 107 7.60 10.86 -7.02
CA ALA A 107 8.20 11.37 -5.80
C ALA A 107 7.29 12.44 -5.14
N PRO A 108 7.41 12.69 -3.83
CA PRO A 108 6.71 13.79 -3.18
C PRO A 108 7.20 15.15 -3.65
N THR A 109 6.32 16.14 -3.64
CA THR A 109 6.68 17.55 -3.83
C THR A 109 6.70 18.24 -2.47
N PHE A 110 7.87 18.71 -2.04
CA PHE A 110 8.04 19.41 -0.78
C PHE A 110 7.91 20.94 -0.92
N ILE A 111 7.67 21.61 0.20
CA ILE A 111 7.72 23.07 0.27
C ILE A 111 9.12 23.58 -0.05
N THR A 112 9.19 24.76 -0.69
CA THR A 112 10.47 25.42 -0.96
C THR A 112 10.99 26.04 0.34
N ALA A 113 11.91 25.36 1.01
CA ALA A 113 12.58 25.82 2.23
C ALA A 113 14.10 25.62 2.15
N THR A 114 14.85 26.30 3.01
CA THR A 114 16.29 26.13 3.18
C THR A 114 16.59 25.84 4.66
N PRO A 115 17.07 24.64 5.03
CA PRO A 115 17.33 23.49 4.16
C PRO A 115 16.06 22.88 3.56
N ALA A 116 16.19 22.17 2.44
CA ALA A 116 15.08 21.48 1.80
C ALA A 116 14.54 20.39 2.74
N PRO A 117 13.21 20.22 2.86
CA PRO A 117 12.64 19.17 3.68
C PRO A 117 13.05 17.78 3.17
N VAL A 118 13.41 16.90 4.10
CA VAL A 118 13.76 15.51 3.82
C VAL A 118 13.13 14.61 4.87
N PHE A 119 12.90 13.36 4.49
CA PHE A 119 12.55 12.33 5.46
C PHE A 119 13.71 12.11 6.44
N VAL A 120 13.38 12.03 7.73
CA VAL A 120 14.35 11.81 8.81
C VAL A 120 14.22 10.38 9.30
N GLU A 121 15.36 9.67 9.38
CA GLU A 121 15.41 8.29 9.87
C GLU A 121 15.21 8.24 11.39
N VAL A 122 14.27 7.41 11.82
CA VAL A 122 14.09 7.02 13.22
C VAL A 122 14.93 5.77 13.45
N GLN A 123 15.80 5.81 14.45
CA GLN A 123 16.60 4.64 14.82
C GLN A 123 15.70 3.61 15.51
N VAL A 124 15.40 2.53 14.80
CA VAL A 124 14.52 1.46 15.28
C VAL A 124 15.35 0.33 15.89
N SER A 125 14.88 -0.22 17.00
CA SER A 125 15.48 -1.42 17.57
C SER A 125 15.15 -2.64 16.71
N ASP A 126 15.94 -3.71 16.80
CA ASP A 126 15.63 -4.95 16.07
C ASP A 126 14.24 -5.49 16.44
N ASN A 127 13.53 -6.03 15.46
CA ASN A 127 12.16 -6.55 15.60
C ASN A 127 11.16 -5.58 16.27
N SER A 128 11.38 -4.28 16.11
CA SER A 128 10.62 -3.24 16.82
C SER A 128 9.87 -2.28 15.89
N LEU A 129 9.71 -2.63 14.61
CA LEU A 129 8.93 -1.89 13.62
C LEU A 129 7.84 -2.78 13.03
N LYS A 130 6.59 -2.32 13.12
CA LYS A 130 5.43 -3.02 12.58
C LYS A 130 4.56 -2.06 11.78
N LEU A 131 4.14 -2.50 10.60
CA LEU A 131 3.19 -1.80 9.75
C LEU A 131 2.02 -2.75 9.45
N ASP A 132 0.80 -2.32 9.74
CA ASP A 132 -0.42 -3.07 9.45
C ASP A 132 -1.42 -2.21 8.68
N GLY A 133 -2.33 -2.89 7.99
CA GLY A 133 -3.35 -2.27 7.16
C GLY A 133 -4.59 -3.14 7.16
N SER A 134 -5.76 -2.53 7.30
CA SER A 134 -7.02 -3.26 7.29
C SER A 134 -8.09 -2.49 6.54
N LEU A 135 -8.91 -3.20 5.76
CA LEU A 135 -10.09 -2.63 5.12
C LEU A 135 -11.28 -2.80 6.07
N LYS A 136 -11.86 -1.68 6.51
CA LYS A 136 -13.00 -1.65 7.43
C LYS A 136 -14.20 -0.98 6.79
N GLY A 137 -15.34 -1.06 7.48
CA GLY A 137 -16.60 -0.47 7.03
C GLY A 137 -17.51 -1.45 6.27
N SER A 138 -18.78 -1.07 6.17
CA SER A 138 -19.77 -1.78 5.38
C SER A 138 -19.59 -1.46 3.89
N THR A 139 -20.13 -2.32 3.02
CA THR A 139 -20.14 -2.08 1.56
C THR A 139 -20.69 -0.69 1.24
N GLY A 140 -19.93 0.09 0.46
CA GLY A 140 -20.26 1.50 0.14
C GLY A 140 -19.65 2.54 1.08
N TYR A 141 -19.14 2.13 2.24
CA TYR A 141 -18.47 2.97 3.24
C TYR A 141 -17.12 2.38 3.67
N GLN A 142 -16.47 1.64 2.76
CA GLN A 142 -15.20 0.99 3.07
C GLN A 142 -14.04 1.98 2.99
N SER A 143 -13.18 1.96 3.99
CA SER A 143 -11.94 2.73 4.05
C SER A 143 -10.80 1.86 4.57
N TRP A 144 -9.58 2.25 4.21
CA TRP A 144 -8.39 1.64 4.75
C TRP A 144 -7.99 2.31 6.06
N GLU A 145 -7.76 1.48 7.07
CA GLU A 145 -7.06 1.82 8.29
C GLU A 145 -5.58 1.42 8.11
N GLN A 146 -4.68 2.34 8.43
CA GLN A 146 -3.24 2.10 8.43
C GLN A 146 -2.72 2.29 9.86
N SER A 147 -1.84 1.40 10.32
CA SER A 147 -1.22 1.52 11.63
C SER A 147 0.27 1.22 11.60
N LEU A 148 1.03 2.01 12.36
CA LEU A 148 2.47 1.94 12.49
C LEU A 148 2.83 1.86 13.97
N GLU A 149 3.60 0.86 14.36
CA GLU A 149 4.13 0.73 15.72
C GLU A 149 5.66 0.67 15.66
N VAL A 150 6.31 1.52 16.43
CA VAL A 150 7.77 1.52 16.59
C VAL A 150 8.15 1.54 18.07
N LYS A 151 9.16 0.73 18.43
CA LYS A 151 9.74 0.75 19.77
C LYS A 151 11.19 1.21 19.72
N ILE A 152 11.53 2.12 20.64
CA ILE A 152 12.85 2.71 20.78
C ILE A 152 13.38 2.37 22.17
N ALA A 153 14.48 1.64 22.23
CA ALA A 153 15.10 1.28 23.50
C ALA A 153 15.78 2.49 24.16
N GLY A 154 15.71 2.54 25.49
CA GLY A 154 16.37 3.57 26.30
C GLY A 154 15.46 4.71 26.73
N PHE A 155 16.09 5.68 27.40
CA PHE A 155 15.49 6.94 27.83
C PHE A 155 16.63 7.94 28.02
N THR A 156 16.96 8.67 26.95
CA THR A 156 17.98 9.73 26.99
C THR A 156 17.32 11.09 26.78
N PRO A 157 17.95 12.20 27.21
CA PRO A 157 17.43 13.54 26.96
C PRO A 157 17.17 13.83 25.48
N GLU A 158 18.02 13.32 24.59
CA GLU A 158 17.90 13.48 23.14
C GLU A 158 16.68 12.72 22.59
N GLN A 159 16.37 11.55 23.17
CA GLN A 159 15.16 10.81 22.82
C GLN A 159 13.91 11.57 23.26
N CYS A 160 13.91 12.15 24.46
CA CYS A 160 12.79 12.98 24.93
C CYS A 160 12.56 14.17 23.99
N ASP A 161 13.62 14.94 23.67
CA ASP A 161 13.52 16.09 22.74
C ASP A 161 13.05 15.67 21.33
N ALA A 162 13.49 14.51 20.84
CA ALA A 162 13.03 14.00 19.55
C ALA A 162 11.55 13.58 19.58
N ILE A 163 11.09 12.96 20.67
CA ILE A 163 9.71 12.49 20.83
C ILE A 163 8.74 13.65 21.04
N ASP A 164 9.16 14.70 21.76
CA ASP A 164 8.34 15.90 21.98
C ASP A 164 7.99 16.61 20.66
N LYS A 165 8.83 16.48 19.62
CA LYS A 165 8.54 17.00 18.27
C LYS A 165 7.37 16.30 17.58
N LEU A 166 6.94 15.14 18.07
CA LEU A 166 5.78 14.42 17.53
C LEU A 166 4.45 14.89 18.16
N ILE A 167 4.50 15.75 19.18
CA ILE A 167 3.29 16.30 19.81
C ILE A 167 2.53 17.15 18.79
N ASN A 168 1.25 16.85 18.61
CA ASN A 168 0.35 17.52 17.66
C ASN A 168 0.89 17.60 16.22
N THR A 169 1.77 16.66 15.86
CA THR A 169 2.39 16.63 14.54
C THR A 169 1.94 15.37 13.82
N GLU A 170 1.24 15.57 12.71
CA GLU A 170 0.92 14.51 11.78
C GLU A 170 2.11 14.25 10.85
N VAL A 171 2.37 12.97 10.54
CA VAL A 171 3.50 12.59 9.70
C VAL A 171 3.11 11.65 8.56
N VAL A 172 3.87 11.70 7.47
CA VAL A 172 3.92 10.63 6.47
C VAL A 172 5.14 9.76 6.79
N ALA A 173 4.94 8.45 6.76
CA ALA A 173 5.99 7.48 7.05
C ALA A 173 6.45 6.76 5.78
N CYS A 174 7.77 6.66 5.59
CA CYS A 174 8.36 5.72 4.66
C CYS A 174 9.01 4.59 5.46
N VAL A 175 8.55 3.36 5.21
CA VAL A 175 9.04 2.16 5.89
C VAL A 175 9.84 1.33 4.88
N VAL A 176 11.03 0.89 5.27
CA VAL A 176 11.84 -0.06 4.49
C VAL A 176 11.68 -1.43 5.09
N MET A 177 11.12 -2.34 4.30
CA MET A 177 10.90 -3.74 4.62
C MET A 177 12.23 -4.52 4.60
N ASN A 178 12.23 -5.72 5.18
CA ASN A 178 13.42 -6.57 5.25
C ASN A 178 13.95 -7.04 3.88
N ASP A 179 13.08 -7.07 2.86
CA ASP A 179 13.45 -7.35 1.47
C ASP A 179 13.94 -6.11 0.71
N GLY A 180 14.05 -4.96 1.38
CA GLY A 180 14.42 -3.68 0.78
C GLY A 180 13.27 -2.92 0.13
N GLN A 181 12.07 -3.50 0.08
CA GLN A 181 10.90 -2.80 -0.44
C GLN A 181 10.58 -1.58 0.42
N ARG A 182 10.38 -0.43 -0.23
CA ARG A 182 9.95 0.81 0.42
C ARG A 182 8.43 0.91 0.32
N VAL A 183 7.76 1.21 1.41
CA VAL A 183 6.31 1.44 1.45
C VAL A 183 6.01 2.80 2.09
N ILE A 184 4.95 3.46 1.63
CA ILE A 184 4.47 4.72 2.22
C ILE A 184 3.19 4.47 2.99
N ALA A 185 3.15 4.95 4.22
CA ALA A 185 1.99 4.96 5.09
C ALA A 185 1.65 6.41 5.50
N GLY A 186 0.35 6.69 5.63
CA GLY A 186 -0.18 8.04 5.75
C GLY A 186 -0.28 8.78 4.43
N SER A 187 -0.87 9.98 4.47
CA SER A 187 -0.89 10.94 3.37
C SER A 187 -0.67 12.35 3.93
N SER A 188 -0.13 13.27 3.14
CA SER A 188 0.03 14.66 3.56
C SER A 188 -1.32 15.38 3.78
N PHE A 189 -2.43 14.83 3.26
CA PHE A 189 -3.77 15.32 3.58
C PHE A 189 -4.34 14.75 4.89
N MET A 190 -3.89 13.57 5.30
CA MET A 190 -4.33 12.89 6.52
C MET A 190 -3.17 12.05 7.05
N GLY A 191 -2.34 12.67 7.88
CA GLY A 191 -1.13 12.02 8.35
C GLY A 191 -1.39 11.01 9.45
N LEU A 192 -0.33 10.31 9.82
CA LEU A 192 -0.29 9.44 10.99
C LEU A 192 0.00 10.31 12.21
N GLN A 193 -0.82 10.17 13.25
CA GLN A 193 -0.59 10.81 14.55
C GLN A 193 -0.10 9.75 15.54
N PHE A 194 1.02 10.02 16.21
CA PHE A 194 1.60 9.10 17.18
C PHE A 194 1.01 9.30 18.58
N GLU A 195 0.52 8.21 19.15
CA GLU A 195 0.37 8.02 20.58
C GLU A 195 1.68 7.51 21.17
N VAL A 196 2.21 8.25 22.14
CA VAL A 196 3.50 7.95 22.77
C VAL A 196 3.27 7.35 24.14
N MET A 197 3.90 6.20 24.39
CA MET A 197 3.94 5.55 25.69
C MET A 197 5.40 5.30 26.10
N HIS A 198 5.70 5.42 27.38
CA HIS A 198 7.00 5.08 27.94
C HIS A 198 6.83 4.13 29.11
N THR A 199 7.72 3.14 29.20
CA THR A 199 7.84 2.25 30.36
C THR A 199 9.27 2.27 30.88
N THR A 200 9.42 2.39 32.20
CA THR A 200 10.72 2.25 32.88
C THR A 200 11.06 0.80 33.21
N GLY A 201 10.11 -0.13 33.03
CA GLY A 201 10.17 -1.46 33.61
C GLY A 201 9.84 -1.47 35.11
N ALA A 202 9.36 -2.60 35.61
CA ALA A 202 9.12 -2.83 37.04
C ALA A 202 10.29 -3.58 37.71
N LYS A 203 11.05 -4.34 36.91
CA LYS A 203 12.22 -5.13 37.34
C LYS A 203 13.41 -4.82 36.43
N GLY A 204 14.63 -5.11 36.90
CA GLY A 204 15.85 -4.86 36.12
C GLY A 204 15.95 -5.64 34.80
N SER A 205 15.15 -6.69 34.61
CA SER A 205 15.05 -7.44 33.35
C SER A 205 14.03 -6.87 32.36
N ASP A 206 13.18 -5.93 32.81
CA ASP A 206 12.13 -5.37 31.98
C ASP A 206 12.72 -4.35 31.02
N ARG A 207 12.11 -4.24 29.84
CA ARG A 207 12.57 -3.29 28.83
C ARG A 207 12.24 -1.88 29.29
N ARG A 208 13.25 -1.01 29.19
CA ARG A 208 13.08 0.44 29.24
C ARG A 208 12.99 0.94 27.80
N GLU A 209 11.79 1.28 27.36
CA GLU A 209 11.52 1.60 25.96
C GLU A 209 10.40 2.65 25.82
N TRP A 210 10.48 3.40 24.74
CA TRP A 210 9.37 4.15 24.18
C TRP A 210 8.61 3.27 23.19
N THR A 211 7.29 3.33 23.25
CA THR A 211 6.39 2.72 22.26
C THR A 211 5.59 3.83 21.61
N LEU A 212 5.79 4.00 20.30
CA LEU A 212 5.07 4.98 19.50
C LEU A 212 4.12 4.21 18.59
N LYS A 213 2.82 4.46 18.75
CA LYS A 213 1.77 3.83 17.93
C LYS A 213 1.03 4.91 17.19
N ALA A 214 0.96 4.81 15.88
CA ALA A 214 0.07 5.62 15.07
C ALA A 214 -0.98 4.75 14.41
N LYS A 215 -2.21 5.24 14.39
CA LYS A 215 -3.33 4.55 13.79
C LYS A 215 -4.29 5.58 13.22
N GLN A 216 -4.62 5.44 11.94
CA GLN A 216 -5.54 6.34 11.27
C GLN A 216 -6.39 5.58 10.26
N ASP A 217 -7.65 5.99 10.12
CA ASP A 217 -8.64 5.42 9.19
C ASP A 217 -9.11 6.49 8.21
N GLY A 218 -9.87 6.09 7.19
CA GLY A 218 -10.40 6.97 6.15
C GLY A 218 -9.57 7.00 4.88
N TYR A 219 -8.50 6.18 4.78
CA TYR A 219 -7.65 6.20 3.59
C TYR A 219 -8.34 5.55 2.39
N MET A 220 -8.14 6.15 1.21
CA MET A 220 -8.65 5.60 -0.05
C MET A 220 -7.86 4.36 -0.53
N PHE A 221 -6.69 4.10 0.05
CA PHE A 221 -5.80 3.01 -0.31
C PHE A 221 -5.00 2.57 0.92
N ASN A 222 -4.58 1.29 0.93
CA ASN A 222 -3.65 0.78 1.94
C ASN A 222 -2.26 1.42 1.77
N TYR A 223 -1.32 1.18 2.68
CA TYR A 223 0.08 1.53 2.41
C TYR A 223 0.55 0.85 1.11
N MET A 224 1.31 1.58 0.29
CA MET A 224 1.67 1.15 -1.06
C MET A 224 3.18 1.06 -1.23
N PRO A 225 3.69 0.03 -1.93
CA PRO A 225 5.06 -0.02 -2.38
C PRO A 225 5.42 1.18 -3.26
N VAL A 226 6.63 1.69 -3.08
CA VAL A 226 7.23 2.74 -3.90
C VAL A 226 7.89 2.08 -5.11
N GLY A 227 7.69 2.64 -6.30
CA GLY A 227 8.38 2.19 -7.51
C GLY A 227 9.89 2.26 -7.38
N ASP A 228 10.60 1.27 -7.92
CA ASP A 228 12.05 1.11 -7.72
C ASP A 228 12.86 2.31 -8.25
N ALA A 229 12.37 2.97 -9.30
CA ALA A 229 12.97 4.16 -9.90
C ALA A 229 12.69 5.47 -9.14
N ILE A 230 11.82 5.46 -8.12
CA ILE A 230 11.42 6.69 -7.41
C ILE A 230 12.40 7.00 -6.29
N ALA A 231 13.11 8.12 -6.40
CA ALA A 231 13.94 8.64 -5.31
C ALA A 231 13.07 9.45 -4.33
N ILE A 232 13.14 9.12 -3.04
CA ILE A 232 12.51 9.90 -1.97
C ILE A 232 13.63 10.60 -1.19
N PRO A 233 13.67 11.94 -1.15
CA PRO A 233 14.72 12.65 -0.43
C PRO A 233 14.77 12.26 1.05
N GLY A 234 15.96 11.91 1.54
CA GLY A 234 16.18 11.44 2.91
C GLY A 234 16.03 9.93 3.12
N VAL A 235 15.48 9.20 2.14
CA VAL A 235 15.31 7.73 2.23
C VAL A 235 16.35 7.04 1.36
N SER A 236 17.27 6.29 1.99
CA SER A 236 18.21 5.45 1.25
C SER A 236 17.55 4.14 0.80
N ALA A 237 17.86 3.71 -0.43
CA ALA A 237 17.30 2.49 -1.03
C ALA A 237 17.93 1.19 -0.48
N THR A 238 19.02 1.30 0.29
CA THR A 238 19.86 0.19 0.80
C THR A 238 19.62 -0.10 2.27
#